data_AF-A0A2D4MMZ0-F1
#
_entry.id   AF-A0A2D4MMZ0-F1
#
_cell.length_a   1.000
_cell.length_b   1.000
_cell.length_c   1.000
_cell.angle_alpha   90.00
_cell.angle_beta   90.00
_cell.angle_gamma   90.00
#
_symmetry.space_group_name_H-M   'P 1'
#
loop_
_entity.id
_entity.type
_entity.pdbx_description
1 polymer ?
#
loop_
_entity_poly.entity_id
_entity_poly.type
_entity_poly.pdbx_seq_one_letter_code
_entity_poly.pdbx_strand_id
1 'polypeptide(L)'
;KAEAMSSEKEEDVFMGMVCPTGTNPDDSPLYVLCCNDTCSFTWTGAEHINQDIFECRTCGLLESLCCCTECARVCHKGHDCKLKRTSPTAYCDCWEKCKCKTLIAGQKSARLDLLFRLLTTTNLVTMPNSRGEHLLLFLV
;
A
#
# COMPACT_ATOMS: atom_id res chain seq x y z
N LYS A 1 38.23 -7.97 -10.01
CA LYS A 1 37.69 -8.57 -8.77
C LYS A 1 37.23 -7.54 -7.72
N ALA A 2 37.64 -6.27 -7.78
CA ALA A 2 37.15 -5.23 -6.86
C ALA A 2 35.78 -4.64 -7.27
N GLU A 3 35.51 -4.52 -8.57
CA GLU A 3 34.27 -3.93 -9.11
C GLU A 3 33.02 -4.81 -8.92
N ALA A 4 33.17 -6.15 -8.95
CA ALA A 4 32.06 -7.06 -8.69
C ALA A 4 31.60 -7.01 -7.22
N MET A 5 32.55 -6.81 -6.31
CA MET A 5 32.31 -6.85 -4.86
C MET A 5 31.67 -5.57 -4.31
N SER A 6 31.76 -4.45 -5.04
CA SER A 6 31.02 -3.22 -4.71
C SER A 6 29.58 -3.28 -5.19
N SER A 7 29.33 -3.87 -6.36
CA SER A 7 27.99 -4.02 -6.95
C SER A 7 27.09 -4.93 -6.10
N GLU A 8 27.63 -6.05 -5.61
CA GLU A 8 26.88 -7.00 -4.77
C GLU A 8 26.40 -6.37 -3.45
N LYS A 9 27.18 -5.44 -2.88
CA LYS A 9 26.80 -4.70 -1.67
C LYS A 9 25.71 -3.67 -1.91
N GLU A 10 25.70 -3.03 -3.07
CA GLU A 10 24.67 -2.06 -3.46
C GLU A 10 23.34 -2.75 -3.76
N GLU A 11 23.36 -3.92 -4.40
CA GLU A 11 22.18 -4.75 -4.62
C GLU A 11 21.55 -5.25 -3.32
N ASP A 12 22.37 -5.67 -2.35
CA ASP A 12 21.89 -6.15 -1.05
C ASP A 12 21.27 -5.01 -0.21
N VAL A 13 21.88 -3.82 -0.26
CA VAL A 13 21.32 -2.60 0.36
C VAL A 13 20.00 -2.20 -0.32
N PHE A 14 19.96 -2.25 -1.65
CA PHE A 14 18.75 -1.93 -2.42
C PHE A 14 17.62 -2.92 -2.11
N MET A 15 17.91 -4.22 -2.07
CA MET A 15 16.94 -5.25 -1.70
C MET A 15 16.49 -5.13 -0.25
N GLY A 16 17.36 -4.70 0.66
CA GLY A 16 16.99 -4.36 2.04
C GLY A 16 16.04 -3.15 2.15
N MET A 17 16.01 -2.25 1.15
CA MET A 17 15.03 -1.15 1.07
C MET A 17 13.69 -1.62 0.48
N VAL A 18 13.73 -2.54 -0.49
CA VAL A 18 12.55 -3.12 -1.14
C VAL A 18 11.82 -4.10 -0.21
N CYS A 19 12.58 -4.92 0.52
CA CYS A 19 12.10 -5.91 1.48
C CYS A 19 12.80 -5.70 2.84
N PRO A 20 12.35 -4.73 3.67
CA PRO A 20 12.94 -4.50 4.98
C PRO A 20 12.91 -5.74 5.88
N THR A 21 13.83 -5.80 6.84
CA THR A 21 13.86 -6.89 7.83
C THR A 21 12.55 -6.93 8.62
N GLY A 22 11.84 -8.07 8.52
CA GLY A 22 10.53 -8.27 9.15
C GLY A 22 9.34 -8.21 8.18
N THR A 23 9.56 -7.88 6.90
CA THR A 23 8.54 -8.04 5.85
C THR A 23 8.19 -9.52 5.68
N ASN A 24 6.90 -9.84 5.62
CA ASN A 24 6.47 -11.21 5.34
C ASN A 24 6.87 -11.56 3.90
N PRO A 25 7.55 -12.69 3.64
CA PRO A 25 7.94 -13.07 2.28
C PRO A 25 6.78 -13.27 1.30
N ASP A 26 5.56 -13.46 1.82
CA ASP A 26 4.32 -13.51 1.03
C ASP A 26 3.75 -12.12 0.69
N ASP A 27 4.23 -11.06 1.34
CA ASP A 27 3.86 -9.69 0.98
C ASP A 27 4.61 -9.31 -0.31
N SER A 28 3.87 -8.88 -1.33
CA SER A 28 4.51 -8.39 -2.54
C SER A 28 5.40 -7.18 -2.19
N PRO A 29 6.68 -7.12 -2.60
CA PRO A 29 7.48 -5.91 -2.45
C PRO A 29 6.90 -4.72 -3.20
N LEU A 30 6.06 -4.96 -4.22
CA LEU A 30 5.20 -3.92 -4.78
C LEU A 30 4.04 -3.55 -3.87
N TYR A 31 3.53 -4.46 -3.04
CA TYR A 31 2.63 -4.07 -1.95
C TYR A 31 3.37 -3.14 -0.98
N VAL A 32 4.64 -3.38 -0.65
CA VAL A 32 5.39 -2.46 0.25
C VAL A 32 5.79 -1.14 -0.42
N LEU A 33 6.12 -1.14 -1.72
CA LEU A 33 6.50 0.06 -2.48
C LEU A 33 5.33 0.81 -3.14
N CYS A 34 4.21 0.14 -3.37
CA CYS A 34 3.04 0.68 -4.08
C CYS A 34 1.72 0.53 -3.32
N CYS A 35 1.65 -0.18 -2.18
CA CYS A 35 0.47 -0.07 -1.33
C CYS A 35 0.47 1.22 -0.54
N ASN A 36 -0.36 2.11 -1.09
CA ASN A 36 -1.51 2.59 -0.36
C ASN A 36 -1.23 3.63 0.73
N ASP A 37 -0.19 4.45 0.58
CA ASP A 37 -0.16 5.80 1.17
C ASP A 37 -1.28 6.74 0.66
N THR A 38 -2.24 6.19 -0.08
CA THR A 38 -3.36 6.92 -0.64
C THR A 38 -4.68 6.32 -0.21
N CYS A 39 -5.50 7.16 0.41
CA CYS A 39 -6.91 6.92 0.67
C CYS A 39 -7.57 6.35 -0.58
N SER A 40 -8.40 5.32 -0.46
CA SER A 40 -9.07 4.70 -1.62
C SER A 40 -9.90 5.69 -2.43
N PHE A 41 -10.45 6.71 -1.76
CA PHE A 41 -11.17 7.82 -2.40
C PHE A 41 -10.35 8.54 -3.49
N THR A 42 -9.02 8.53 -3.42
CA THR A 42 -8.15 9.16 -4.44
C THR A 42 -8.30 8.55 -5.83
N TRP A 43 -8.72 7.30 -5.93
CA TRP A 43 -8.89 6.58 -7.20
C TRP A 43 -10.33 6.11 -7.46
N THR A 44 -11.13 5.92 -6.42
CA THR A 44 -12.57 5.60 -6.56
C THR A 44 -13.46 6.83 -6.64
N GLY A 45 -13.04 7.96 -6.07
CA GLY A 45 -13.96 9.04 -5.72
C GLY A 45 -15.14 8.49 -4.89
N ALA A 46 -16.35 8.92 -5.24
CA ALA A 46 -17.60 8.48 -4.60
C ALA A 46 -18.17 7.15 -5.15
N GLU A 47 -17.41 6.41 -5.97
CA GLU A 47 -17.84 5.08 -6.42
C GLU A 47 -17.67 4.06 -5.30
N HIS A 48 -18.73 3.29 -5.03
CA HIS A 48 -18.69 2.22 -4.03
C HIS A 48 -17.95 1.01 -4.58
N ILE A 49 -16.88 0.60 -3.90
CA ILE A 49 -16.10 -0.58 -4.27
C ILE A 49 -16.12 -1.59 -3.12
N ASN A 50 -15.86 -2.87 -3.43
CA ASN A 50 -15.65 -3.88 -2.40
C ASN A 50 -14.28 -3.67 -1.72
N GLN A 51 -14.28 -3.14 -0.49
CA GLN A 51 -13.08 -2.91 0.31
C GLN A 51 -13.35 -3.08 1.80
N ASP A 52 -12.31 -3.35 2.59
CA ASP A 52 -12.42 -3.29 4.04
C ASP A 52 -12.71 -1.85 4.49
N ILE A 53 -13.72 -1.72 5.35
CA ILE A 53 -14.15 -0.43 5.89
C ILE A 53 -14.19 -0.42 7.40
N PHE A 54 -13.82 0.72 7.97
CA PHE A 54 -13.65 0.90 9.40
C PHE A 54 -14.53 2.03 9.90
N GLU A 55 -15.15 1.84 11.06
CA GLU A 55 -15.75 2.92 11.85
C GLU A 55 -14.71 3.50 12.79
N CYS A 56 -14.81 4.79 13.11
CA CYS A 56 -13.93 5.45 14.06
C CYS A 56 -14.76 6.28 15.04
N ARG A 57 -14.93 5.77 16.26
CA ARG A 57 -15.75 6.42 17.31
C ARG A 57 -15.14 7.71 17.81
N THR A 58 -13.82 7.77 17.88
CA THR A 58 -13.09 8.99 18.27
C THR A 58 -13.33 10.15 17.30
N CYS A 59 -13.47 9.87 15.99
CA CYS A 59 -13.66 10.90 14.95
C CYS A 59 -15.11 11.08 14.50
N GLY A 60 -16.04 10.23 14.95
CA GLY A 60 -17.43 10.24 14.51
C GLY A 60 -17.64 9.72 13.08
N LEU A 61 -16.78 8.83 12.59
CA LEU A 61 -17.02 8.05 11.36
C LEU A 61 -17.87 6.83 11.73
N LEU A 62 -19.18 7.06 11.90
CA LEU A 62 -20.16 6.07 12.37
C LEU A 62 -21.30 5.92 11.36
N GLU A 63 -22.16 4.93 11.57
CA GLU A 63 -23.37 4.69 10.78
C GLU A 63 -23.10 4.50 9.28
N SER A 64 -23.42 5.48 8.44
CA SER A 64 -23.15 5.43 6.99
C SER A 64 -21.71 5.79 6.64
N LEU A 65 -20.98 6.45 7.55
CA LEU A 65 -19.61 6.90 7.31
C LEU A 65 -18.61 5.81 7.65
N CYS A 66 -17.50 5.79 6.92
CA CYS A 66 -16.40 4.89 7.15
C CYS A 66 -15.06 5.43 6.65
N CYS A 67 -13.97 4.78 7.02
CA CYS A 67 -12.68 4.99 6.39
C CYS A 67 -12.10 3.69 5.85
N CYS A 68 -11.31 3.78 4.79
CA CYS A 68 -10.55 2.65 4.25
C CYS A 68 -9.41 2.23 5.19
N THR A 69 -8.82 1.07 4.93
CA THR A 69 -7.69 0.49 5.66
C THR A 69 -6.55 1.48 5.90
N GLU A 70 -6.22 2.31 4.91
CA GLU A 70 -5.09 3.23 4.99
C GLU A 70 -5.36 4.44 5.86
N CYS A 71 -6.58 4.96 5.77
CA CYS A 71 -7.02 6.01 6.67
C CYS A 71 -7.07 5.48 8.11
N ALA A 72 -7.51 4.24 8.33
CA ALA A 72 -7.49 3.61 9.65
C ALA A 72 -6.06 3.54 10.21
N ARG A 73 -5.07 3.15 9.38
CA ARG A 73 -3.66 3.04 9.77
C ARG A 73 -2.95 4.38 9.96
N VAL A 74 -3.25 5.39 9.15
CA VAL A 74 -2.49 6.66 9.10
C VAL A 74 -3.23 7.81 9.78
N CYS A 75 -4.49 8.03 9.40
CA CYS A 75 -5.28 9.16 9.89
C CYS A 75 -5.89 8.87 11.28
N HIS A 76 -6.24 7.62 11.55
CA HIS A 76 -6.90 7.19 12.78
C HIS A 76 -6.01 6.30 13.65
N LYS A 77 -4.68 6.39 13.49
CA LYS A 77 -3.71 5.70 14.33
C LYS A 77 -3.92 6.06 15.80
N GLY A 78 -4.16 5.05 16.64
CA GLY A 78 -4.38 5.22 18.07
C GLY A 78 -5.78 5.65 18.48
N HIS A 79 -6.75 5.68 17.55
CA HIS A 79 -8.15 5.94 17.84
C HIS A 79 -8.94 4.63 18.09
N ASP A 80 -10.17 4.75 18.61
CA ASP A 80 -11.11 3.63 18.64
C ASP A 80 -11.69 3.39 17.23
N CYS A 81 -10.87 2.77 16.38
CA CYS A 81 -11.15 2.47 14.99
C CYS A 81 -11.25 0.95 14.78
N LYS A 82 -12.38 0.49 14.24
CA LYS A 82 -12.73 -0.94 14.17
C LYS A 82 -13.33 -1.30 12.82
N LEU A 83 -13.01 -2.50 12.32
CA LEU A 83 -13.57 -3.04 11.08
C LEU A 83 -15.10 -3.20 11.22
N LYS A 84 -15.86 -2.73 10.23
CA LYS A 84 -17.32 -2.88 10.20
C LYS A 84 -17.69 -4.24 9.62
N ARG A 85 -18.62 -4.93 10.30
CA ARG A 85 -19.16 -6.22 9.86
C ARG A 85 -20.46 -6.02 9.06
N THR A 86 -20.39 -5.23 7.98
CA THR A 86 -21.52 -4.88 7.10
C THR A 86 -21.17 -5.14 5.64
N SER A 87 -22.08 -4.81 4.69
CA SER A 87 -21.74 -4.84 3.26
C SER A 87 -20.44 -4.05 3.01
N PRO A 88 -19.41 -4.66 2.40
CA PRO A 88 -18.09 -4.04 2.23
C PRO A 88 -18.05 -3.05 1.05
N THR A 89 -19.19 -2.76 0.42
CA THR A 89 -19.27 -1.86 -0.73
C THR A 89 -19.43 -0.40 -0.30
N ALA A 90 -18.34 0.35 -0.28
CA ALA A 90 -18.32 1.76 0.12
C ALA A 90 -17.11 2.49 -0.48
N TYR A 91 -17.12 3.83 -0.41
CA TYR A 91 -15.92 4.67 -0.56
C TYR A 91 -15.48 5.20 0.81
N CYS A 92 -14.31 5.85 0.87
CA CYS A 92 -13.76 6.36 2.12
C CYS A 92 -14.23 7.80 2.43
N ASP A 93 -14.79 8.02 3.62
CA ASP A 93 -15.31 9.30 4.13
C ASP A 93 -14.34 10.01 5.08
N CYS A 94 -13.08 9.56 5.18
CA CYS A 94 -12.11 10.14 6.12
C CYS A 94 -12.00 11.67 5.98
N TRP A 95 -12.14 12.18 4.75
CA TRP A 95 -12.08 13.61 4.44
C TRP A 95 -13.25 14.42 5.01
N GLU A 96 -14.40 13.81 5.30
CA GLU A 96 -15.57 14.51 5.84
C GLU A 96 -15.38 14.92 7.31
N LYS A 97 -14.69 14.06 8.09
CA LYS A 97 -14.49 14.28 9.53
C LYS A 97 -13.08 14.72 9.88
N CYS A 98 -12.11 14.51 9.00
CA CYS A 98 -10.69 14.71 9.29
C CYS A 98 -9.97 15.34 8.09
N LYS A 99 -8.84 16.03 8.37
CA LYS A 99 -7.87 16.39 7.33
C LYS A 99 -7.13 15.12 6.90
N CYS A 100 -7.68 14.41 5.94
CA CYS A 100 -7.15 13.13 5.50
C CYS A 100 -5.71 13.29 4.98
N LYS A 101 -4.75 12.66 5.68
CA LYS A 101 -3.31 12.73 5.37
C LYS A 101 -2.93 11.94 4.13
N THR A 102 -3.76 10.96 3.77
CA THR A 102 -3.55 10.07 2.63
C THR A 102 -4.46 10.43 1.44
N LEU A 103 -5.25 11.52 1.52
CA LEU A 103 -6.03 12.02 0.38
C LEU A 103 -5.15 12.85 -0.58
N ILE A 104 -4.05 12.26 -1.02
CA ILE A 104 -3.13 12.87 -1.96
C ILE A 104 -3.01 11.90 -3.13
N ALA A 105 -3.38 12.33 -4.34
CA ALA A 105 -3.08 11.54 -5.52
C ALA A 105 -1.55 11.50 -5.67
N GLY A 106 -0.94 10.33 -5.54
CA GLY A 106 0.50 10.19 -5.77
C GLY A 106 0.89 10.62 -7.18
N GLN A 107 2.10 11.14 -7.36
CA GLN A 107 2.58 11.55 -8.68
C GLN A 107 2.68 10.34 -9.62
N LYS A 108 1.75 10.25 -10.57
CA LYS A 108 1.64 9.11 -11.50
C LYS A 108 2.93 8.86 -12.27
N SER A 109 3.61 9.91 -12.71
CA SER A 109 4.89 9.82 -13.41
C SER A 109 5.99 9.20 -12.55
N ALA A 110 6.14 9.66 -11.30
CA ALA A 110 7.12 9.12 -10.37
C ALA A 110 6.83 7.66 -10.00
N ARG A 111 5.56 7.29 -9.83
CA ARG A 111 5.15 5.90 -9.60
C ARG A 111 5.47 5.00 -10.79
N LEU A 112 5.20 5.48 -12.00
CA LEU A 112 5.48 4.75 -13.22
C LEU A 112 7.00 4.60 -13.44
N ASP A 113 7.79 5.65 -13.19
CA ASP A 113 9.25 5.59 -13.25
C ASP A 113 9.82 4.57 -12.24
N LEU A 114 9.32 4.58 -11.00
CA LEU A 114 9.71 3.61 -9.98
C LEU A 114 9.36 2.17 -10.40
N LEU A 115 8.15 1.94 -10.92
CA LEU A 115 7.74 0.64 -11.44
C LEU A 115 8.67 0.15 -12.56
N PHE A 116 8.98 1.02 -13.53
CA PHE A 116 9.90 0.67 -14.62
C PHE A 116 11.31 0.36 -14.11
N ARG A 117 11.82 1.11 -13.13
CA ARG A 117 13.11 0.80 -12.51
C ARG A 117 13.07 -0.57 -11.85
N LEU A 118 12.04 -0.87 -11.05
CA LEU A 118 11.91 -2.18 -10.40
C LEU A 118 11.88 -3.33 -11.43
N LEU A 119 11.17 -3.15 -12.55
CA LEU A 119 11.12 -4.16 -13.62
C LEU A 119 12.47 -4.36 -14.34
N THR A 120 13.29 -3.32 -14.45
CA THR A 120 14.49 -3.33 -15.29
C THR A 120 15.80 -3.49 -14.50
N THR A 121 15.82 -3.11 -13.23
CA THR A 121 17.02 -3.09 -12.39
C THR A 121 16.98 -4.14 -11.27
N THR A 122 15.92 -4.95 -11.18
CA THR A 122 15.78 -5.97 -10.14
C THR A 122 15.35 -7.31 -10.73
N ASN A 123 15.55 -8.39 -9.99
CA ASN A 123 15.07 -9.73 -10.31
C ASN A 123 13.69 -10.03 -9.69
N LEU A 124 12.95 -9.03 -9.18
CA LEU A 124 11.65 -9.23 -8.54
C LEU A 124 10.62 -9.90 -9.46
N VAL A 125 10.73 -9.71 -10.77
CA VAL A 125 9.86 -10.36 -11.77
C VAL A 125 10.03 -11.88 -11.74
N THR A 126 11.26 -12.35 -11.53
CA THR A 126 11.63 -13.76 -11.62
C THR A 126 11.72 -14.43 -10.25
N MET A 127 11.78 -13.66 -9.16
CA MET A 127 11.82 -14.18 -7.79
C MET A 127 10.43 -14.65 -7.32
N PRO A 128 10.31 -15.92 -6.90
CA PRO A 128 9.10 -16.42 -6.25
C PRO A 128 9.07 -16.11 -4.74
N ASN A 129 7.87 -15.93 -4.18
CA ASN A 129 7.62 -15.85 -2.74
C ASN A 129 7.74 -17.23 -2.05
N SER A 130 7.49 -17.30 -0.74
CA SER A 130 7.50 -18.56 0.03
C SER A 130 6.51 -19.62 -0.45
N ARG A 131 5.51 -19.23 -1.26
CA ARG A 131 4.52 -20.13 -1.86
C ARG A 131 4.87 -20.53 -3.30
N GLY A 132 6.01 -20.08 -3.84
CA GLY A 132 6.43 -20.37 -5.21
C GLY A 132 5.79 -19.46 -6.27
N GLU A 133 5.10 -18.39 -5.86
CA GLU A 133 4.42 -17.46 -6.76
C GLU A 133 5.32 -16.27 -7.09
N HIS A 134 5.40 -15.85 -8.35
CA HIS A 134 6.15 -14.66 -8.73
C HIS A 134 5.60 -13.40 -8.05
N LEU A 135 6.49 -12.59 -7.48
CA LEU A 135 6.14 -11.40 -6.69
C LEU A 135 5.37 -10.31 -7.48
N LEU A 136 5.41 -10.40 -8.82
CA LEU A 136 4.78 -9.49 -9.78
C LEU A 136 3.58 -10.07 -10.54
N LEU A 137 3.00 -11.19 -10.07
CA LEU A 137 1.90 -11.91 -10.74
C LEU A 137 0.66 -11.06 -11.09
N PHE A 138 0.49 -9.87 -10.51
CA PHE A 138 -0.69 -9.01 -10.68
C PHE A 138 -0.45 -7.74 -11.51
N LEU A 139 0.65 -7.64 -12.26
CA LEU A 139 0.92 -6.49 -13.16
C LEU A 139 0.38 -6.65 -14.59
N VAL A 140 -0.48 -7.64 -14.84
CA VAL A 140 -1.14 -7.88 -16.13
C VAL A 140 -2.61 -7.47 -16.04
#